data_AF-M0A2T7-F1
#
_entry.id   AF-M0A2T7-F1
#
_cell.length_a   1.000
_cell.length_b   1.000
_cell.length_c   1.000
_cell.angle_alpha   90.00
_cell.angle_beta   90.00
_cell.angle_gamma   90.00
#
_symmetry.space_group_name_H-M   'P 1'
#
loop_
_entity.id
_entity.type
_entity.pdbx_description
1 polymer ?
#
loop_
_entity_poly.entity_id
_entity_poly.type
_entity_poly.pdbx_seq_one_letter_code
_entity_poly.pdbx_strand_id
1 'polypeptide(L)'
;MAYSFRSDEQTELEFSASELTGALGDSVTVLPLLVALAATTSVSLAHVLVGFGVFQIVWGLYYGMPLSVEPMKALVGLAIVGSLSYPELAAAGLLAGGVLLVVGSFGLVGHLQRVVGEPVIRGVQFAVALLLLEAAVDLSLGAPGIAVAGLALVCLLALLGYRQSSVLVVLALGGVAAVLAAGVPAPRLPELALFPAGSPTISGAALEGTVAQLGMTIGNAAIATALLCGDLYDRDVSADRLSQSMGVTCLAAIPAGGVPMCHGSGGLAGKYAFGARTAGANVLLGVGYIALALIATGALLAAFPMALLGVLLVVVAIELGRAAFDPIPFTDRRALALVAGVGVVGLVVNVGVAFVLGAVVFWLLSE
;
A
#
# COMPACT_ATOMS: atom_id res chain seq x y z
N MET A 1 -19.05 -38.51 21.52
CA MET A 1 -18.32 -38.06 20.31
C MET A 1 -19.37 -37.63 19.29
N ALA A 2 -19.71 -36.35 19.27
CA ALA A 2 -20.52 -35.78 18.20
C ALA A 2 -19.53 -35.10 17.25
N TYR A 3 -19.29 -35.72 16.10
CA TYR A 3 -18.64 -35.06 14.98
C TYR A 3 -19.63 -34.00 14.46
N SER A 4 -19.41 -32.76 14.86
CA SER A 4 -19.98 -31.62 14.16
C SER A 4 -19.28 -31.55 12.81
N PHE A 5 -20.02 -31.81 11.74
CA PHE A 5 -19.61 -31.37 10.42
C PHE A 5 -19.52 -29.85 10.50
N ARG A 6 -18.29 -29.31 10.48
CA ARG A 6 -18.04 -27.89 10.17
C ARG A 6 -18.66 -27.70 8.79
N SER A 7 -19.88 -27.18 8.75
CA SER A 7 -20.55 -26.81 7.52
C SER A 7 -19.62 -25.89 6.76
N ASP A 8 -19.48 -26.12 5.45
CA ASP A 8 -19.01 -25.11 4.51
C ASP A 8 -19.64 -23.77 4.90
N GLU A 9 -18.88 -22.90 5.56
CA GLU A 9 -19.22 -21.49 5.66
C GLU A 9 -19.12 -20.98 4.23
N GLN A 10 -20.26 -21.06 3.54
CA GLN A 10 -20.50 -20.41 2.28
C GLN A 10 -19.89 -19.02 2.37
N THR A 11 -19.19 -18.65 1.31
CA THR A 11 -18.71 -17.30 1.07
C THR A 11 -19.93 -16.38 1.01
N GLU A 12 -20.50 -16.01 2.17
CA GLU A 12 -21.67 -15.14 2.23
C GLU A 12 -21.23 -13.79 1.69
N LEU A 13 -21.61 -13.51 0.45
CA LEU A 13 -21.37 -12.24 -0.21
C LEU A 13 -22.49 -11.30 0.17
N GLU A 14 -22.18 -10.32 1.02
CA GLU A 14 -23.13 -9.28 1.40
C GLU A 14 -22.81 -7.97 0.66
N PHE A 15 -23.85 -7.27 0.20
CA PHE A 15 -23.72 -5.95 -0.42
C PHE A 15 -24.51 -4.92 0.38
N SER A 16 -24.05 -4.67 1.61
CA SER A 16 -24.67 -3.70 2.52
C SER A 16 -23.90 -2.39 2.58
N ALA A 17 -24.50 -1.38 3.23
CA ALA A 17 -23.84 -0.11 3.49
C ALA A 17 -22.54 -0.29 4.30
N SER A 18 -22.52 -1.27 5.21
CA SER A 18 -21.33 -1.61 6.02
C SER A 18 -20.20 -2.16 5.16
N GLU A 19 -20.52 -3.00 4.15
CA GLU A 19 -19.54 -3.49 3.18
C GLU A 19 -19.05 -2.38 2.25
N LEU A 20 -19.92 -1.44 1.88
CA LEU A 20 -19.54 -0.27 1.07
C LEU A 20 -18.64 0.70 1.83
N THR A 21 -18.94 1.00 3.10
CA THR A 21 -18.04 1.83 3.92
C THR A 21 -16.76 1.08 4.24
N GLY A 22 -16.87 -0.20 4.56
CA GLY A 22 -15.78 -1.14 4.78
C GLY A 22 -14.81 -1.20 3.62
N ALA A 23 -15.32 -1.26 2.40
CA ALA A 23 -14.56 -1.21 1.15
C ALA A 23 -13.66 0.03 1.06
N LEU A 24 -14.00 1.16 1.69
CA LEU A 24 -13.19 2.37 1.66
C LEU A 24 -12.04 2.37 2.68
N GLY A 25 -12.02 1.42 3.63
CA GLY A 25 -11.08 1.40 4.75
C GLY A 25 -9.60 1.30 4.33
N ASP A 26 -9.29 0.55 3.28
CA ASP A 26 -7.93 0.49 2.68
C ASP A 26 -7.68 1.64 1.69
N SER A 27 -8.74 2.15 1.05
CA SER A 27 -8.65 3.24 0.06
C SER A 27 -8.10 4.55 0.60
N VAL A 28 -8.19 4.77 1.92
CA VAL A 28 -7.59 5.90 2.63
C VAL A 28 -6.08 6.02 2.38
N THR A 29 -5.37 4.91 2.18
CA THR A 29 -3.93 4.96 1.85
C THR A 29 -3.66 4.61 0.40
N VAL A 30 -4.42 3.67 -0.17
CA VAL A 30 -4.24 3.21 -1.55
C VAL A 30 -4.39 4.35 -2.53
N LEU A 31 -5.54 5.02 -2.56
CA LEU A 31 -5.84 6.01 -3.60
C LEU A 31 -4.86 7.19 -3.60
N PRO A 32 -4.51 7.81 -2.46
CA PRO A 32 -3.44 8.81 -2.41
C PRO A 32 -2.13 8.35 -3.03
N LEU A 33 -1.68 7.14 -2.69
CA LEU A 33 -0.43 6.60 -3.22
C LEU A 33 -0.50 6.33 -4.73
N LEU A 34 -1.62 5.81 -5.23
CA LEU A 34 -1.79 5.56 -6.67
C LEU A 34 -1.84 6.86 -7.47
N VAL A 35 -2.57 7.88 -6.97
CA VAL A 35 -2.64 9.20 -7.61
C VAL A 35 -1.27 9.88 -7.56
N ALA A 36 -0.56 9.81 -6.43
CA ALA A 36 0.78 10.37 -6.31
C ALA A 36 1.75 9.71 -7.29
N LEU A 37 1.78 8.38 -7.32
CA LEU A 37 2.64 7.62 -8.21
C LEU A 37 2.36 7.95 -9.68
N ALA A 38 1.08 8.05 -10.07
CA ALA A 38 0.73 8.42 -11.43
C ALA A 38 1.08 9.87 -11.77
N ALA A 39 0.98 10.79 -10.81
CA ALA A 39 1.30 12.19 -11.02
C ALA A 39 2.81 12.46 -11.10
N THR A 40 3.65 11.61 -10.49
CA THR A 40 5.11 11.82 -10.44
C THR A 40 5.91 10.84 -11.30
N THR A 41 5.26 9.86 -11.94
CA THR A 41 5.93 8.87 -12.81
C THR A 41 5.20 8.70 -14.14
N SER A 42 5.73 7.86 -15.03
CA SER A 42 5.11 7.55 -16.32
C SER A 42 3.99 6.49 -16.24
N VAL A 43 3.62 6.03 -15.05
CA VAL A 43 2.63 4.96 -14.90
C VAL A 43 1.23 5.40 -15.34
N SER A 44 0.48 4.48 -15.95
CA SER A 44 -0.91 4.72 -16.30
C SER A 44 -1.84 4.40 -15.12
N LEU A 45 -2.42 5.44 -14.50
CA LEU A 45 -3.37 5.28 -13.39
C LEU A 45 -4.53 4.34 -13.73
N ALA A 46 -5.05 4.39 -14.96
CA ALA A 46 -6.13 3.53 -15.42
C ALA A 46 -5.75 2.03 -15.36
N HIS A 47 -4.57 1.65 -15.88
CA HIS A 47 -4.10 0.25 -15.83
C HIS A 47 -3.89 -0.22 -14.39
N VAL A 48 -3.35 0.65 -13.54
CA VAL A 48 -3.13 0.36 -12.13
C VAL A 48 -4.46 0.11 -11.43
N LEU A 49 -5.46 0.98 -11.62
CA LEU A 49 -6.79 0.82 -11.05
C LEU A 49 -7.51 -0.43 -11.56
N VAL A 50 -7.35 -0.80 -12.84
CA VAL A 50 -7.86 -2.09 -13.35
C VAL A 50 -7.19 -3.26 -12.62
N GLY A 51 -5.86 -3.24 -12.48
CA GLY A 51 -5.12 -4.27 -11.74
C GLY A 51 -5.60 -4.42 -10.31
N PHE A 52 -5.69 -3.31 -9.57
CA PHE A 52 -6.25 -3.31 -8.21
C PHE A 52 -7.69 -3.82 -8.20
N GLY A 53 -8.51 -3.37 -9.15
CA GLY A 53 -9.91 -3.78 -9.23
C GLY A 53 -10.09 -5.28 -9.42
N VAL A 54 -9.33 -5.86 -10.35
CA VAL A 54 -9.32 -7.30 -10.61
C VAL A 54 -8.84 -8.07 -9.39
N PHE A 55 -7.70 -7.70 -8.80
CA PHE A 55 -7.13 -8.46 -7.68
C PHE A 55 -7.87 -8.27 -6.36
N GLN A 56 -8.55 -7.14 -6.14
CA GLN A 56 -9.49 -7.02 -5.04
C GLN A 56 -10.62 -8.04 -5.17
N ILE A 57 -11.24 -8.16 -6.35
CA ILE A 57 -12.31 -9.15 -6.59
C ILE A 57 -11.76 -10.58 -6.44
N VAL A 58 -10.65 -10.90 -7.11
CA VAL A 58 -10.07 -12.26 -7.09
C VAL A 58 -9.75 -12.71 -5.68
N TRP A 59 -9.03 -11.90 -4.89
CA TRP A 59 -8.62 -12.31 -3.56
C TRP A 59 -9.75 -12.23 -2.54
N GLY A 60 -10.68 -11.28 -2.68
CA GLY A 60 -11.89 -11.27 -1.86
C GLY A 60 -12.68 -12.56 -2.00
N LEU A 61 -12.94 -12.98 -3.24
CA LEU A 61 -13.67 -14.21 -3.52
C LEU A 61 -12.89 -15.47 -3.14
N TYR A 62 -11.58 -15.50 -3.39
CA TYR A 62 -10.73 -16.67 -3.12
C TYR A 62 -10.57 -16.93 -1.61
N TYR A 63 -10.31 -15.89 -0.81
CA TYR A 63 -10.16 -16.03 0.64
C TYR A 63 -11.49 -15.97 1.39
N GLY A 64 -12.55 -15.52 0.73
CA GLY A 64 -13.89 -15.44 1.31
C GLY A 64 -14.01 -14.48 2.48
N MET A 65 -13.25 -13.38 2.44
CA MET A 65 -13.20 -12.36 3.48
C MET A 65 -12.77 -11.00 2.89
N PRO A 66 -12.91 -9.88 3.63
CA PRO A 66 -12.46 -8.56 3.19
C PRO A 66 -10.92 -8.42 3.16
N LEU A 67 -10.24 -9.17 2.31
CA LEU A 67 -8.77 -9.15 2.25
C LEU A 67 -8.25 -7.89 1.57
N SER A 68 -7.36 -7.16 2.22
CA SER A 68 -6.76 -5.95 1.65
C SER A 68 -5.84 -6.26 0.46
N VAL A 69 -5.91 -5.45 -0.60
CA VAL A 69 -4.92 -5.41 -1.69
C VAL A 69 -4.42 -3.98 -1.80
N GLU A 70 -3.14 -3.78 -1.50
CA GLU A 70 -2.51 -2.47 -1.33
C GLU A 70 -1.23 -2.38 -2.16
N PRO A 71 -0.78 -1.16 -2.53
CA PRO A 71 0.52 -1.00 -3.13
C PRO A 71 1.62 -1.36 -2.14
N MET A 72 2.71 -1.94 -2.65
CA MET A 72 3.95 -2.14 -1.90
C MET A 72 4.56 -0.79 -1.53
N LYS A 73 4.25 -0.32 -0.30
CA LYS A 73 4.48 1.05 0.14
C LYS A 73 5.93 1.53 0.02
N ALA A 74 6.93 0.67 0.25
CA ALA A 74 8.33 1.07 0.12
C ALA A 74 8.71 1.31 -1.34
N LEU A 75 8.37 0.38 -2.24
CA LEU A 75 8.63 0.54 -3.67
C LEU A 75 7.88 1.74 -4.26
N VAL A 76 6.59 1.88 -3.94
CA VAL A 76 5.78 3.00 -4.41
C VAL A 76 6.28 4.32 -3.83
N GLY A 77 6.67 4.36 -2.56
CA GLY A 77 7.28 5.56 -1.95
C GLY A 77 8.58 5.96 -2.63
N LEU A 78 9.47 5.01 -2.90
CA LEU A 78 10.73 5.24 -3.63
C LEU A 78 10.48 5.77 -5.06
N ALA A 79 9.45 5.27 -5.74
CA ALA A 79 9.07 5.77 -7.05
C ALA A 79 8.45 7.19 -6.99
N ILE A 80 7.66 7.50 -5.97
CA ILE A 80 7.05 8.83 -5.79
C ILE A 80 8.11 9.91 -5.63
N VAL A 81 9.17 9.65 -4.85
CA VAL A 81 10.29 10.58 -4.65
C VAL A 81 11.31 10.58 -5.80
N GLY A 82 11.10 9.77 -6.84
CA GLY A 82 11.98 9.69 -8.00
C GLY A 82 13.24 8.83 -7.84
N SER A 83 13.38 8.10 -6.73
CA SER A 83 14.48 7.15 -6.53
C SER A 83 14.35 5.89 -7.38
N LEU A 84 13.15 5.59 -7.88
CA LEU A 84 12.88 4.54 -8.88
C LEU A 84 12.08 5.12 -10.04
N SER A 85 12.54 4.87 -11.26
CA SER A 85 11.69 5.02 -12.45
C SER A 85 10.59 3.95 -12.47
N TYR A 86 9.52 4.16 -13.24
CA TYR A 86 8.46 3.14 -13.38
C TYR A 86 8.99 1.79 -13.94
N PRO A 87 9.86 1.74 -14.97
CA PRO A 87 10.51 0.50 -15.40
C PRO A 87 11.26 -0.23 -14.28
N GLU A 88 11.94 0.51 -13.40
CA GLU A 88 12.66 -0.07 -12.24
C GLU A 88 11.68 -0.52 -11.15
N LEU A 89 10.60 0.21 -10.90
CA LEU A 89 9.51 -0.19 -10.01
C LEU A 89 8.87 -1.51 -10.48
N ALA A 90 8.59 -1.61 -11.78
CA ALA A 90 8.04 -2.82 -12.40
C ALA A 90 9.00 -4.01 -12.23
N ALA A 91 10.29 -3.81 -12.51
CA ALA A 91 11.33 -4.81 -12.28
C ALA A 91 11.42 -5.24 -10.81
N ALA A 92 11.48 -4.28 -9.88
CA ALA A 92 11.57 -4.54 -8.46
C ALA A 92 10.35 -5.33 -7.93
N GLY A 93 9.17 -5.03 -8.46
CA GLY A 93 7.94 -5.75 -8.14
C GLY A 93 7.87 -7.16 -8.68
N LEU A 94 8.34 -7.39 -9.92
CA LEU A 94 8.42 -8.73 -10.50
C LEU A 94 9.43 -9.59 -9.72
N LEU A 95 10.58 -9.02 -9.35
CA LEU A 95 11.56 -9.69 -8.49
C LEU A 95 10.98 -10.01 -7.11
N ALA A 96 10.34 -9.04 -6.46
CA ALA A 96 9.67 -9.27 -5.17
C ALA A 96 8.58 -10.34 -5.30
N GLY A 97 7.77 -10.30 -6.36
CA GLY A 97 6.72 -11.27 -6.63
C GLY A 97 7.26 -12.69 -6.83
N GLY A 98 8.33 -12.84 -7.60
CA GLY A 98 9.02 -14.12 -7.77
C GLY A 98 9.57 -14.68 -6.46
N VAL A 99 10.22 -13.83 -5.65
CA VAL A 99 10.74 -14.25 -4.34
C VAL A 99 9.62 -14.65 -3.39
N LEU A 100 8.55 -13.85 -3.29
CA LEU A 100 7.41 -14.16 -2.41
C LEU A 100 6.69 -15.45 -2.82
N LEU A 101 6.55 -15.69 -4.13
CA LEU A 101 5.96 -16.93 -4.64
C LEU A 101 6.82 -18.12 -4.25
N VAL A 102 8.13 -18.07 -4.52
CA VAL A 102 9.08 -19.15 -4.20
C VAL A 102 9.12 -19.42 -2.70
N VAL A 103 9.36 -18.40 -1.88
CA VAL A 103 9.47 -18.53 -0.42
C VAL A 103 8.17 -19.08 0.18
N GLY A 104 7.02 -18.57 -0.27
CA GLY A 104 5.71 -19.05 0.17
C GLY A 104 5.42 -20.49 -0.26
N SER A 105 5.86 -20.93 -1.45
CA SER A 105 5.71 -22.32 -1.89
C SER A 105 6.55 -23.31 -1.07
N PHE A 106 7.67 -22.86 -0.50
CA PHE A 106 8.54 -23.68 0.36
C PHE A 106 8.22 -23.61 1.86
N GLY A 107 7.23 -22.81 2.28
CA GLY A 107 6.87 -22.69 3.71
C GLY A 107 7.90 -21.90 4.54
N LEU A 108 8.64 -20.98 3.91
CA LEU A 108 9.81 -20.34 4.51
C LEU A 108 9.52 -18.94 5.07
N VAL A 109 8.31 -18.40 4.93
CA VAL A 109 8.01 -17.01 5.34
C VAL A 109 8.24 -16.79 6.83
N GLY A 110 7.76 -17.71 7.67
CA GLY A 110 7.94 -17.64 9.13
C GLY A 110 9.39 -17.74 9.60
N HIS A 111 10.29 -18.29 8.77
CA HIS A 111 11.72 -18.37 9.09
C HIS A 111 12.44 -17.05 8.84
N LEU A 112 12.02 -16.28 7.83
CA LEU A 112 12.70 -15.05 7.42
C LEU A 112 12.55 -13.89 8.41
N GLN A 113 11.43 -13.80 9.13
CA GLN A 113 11.23 -12.74 10.14
C GLN A 113 12.30 -12.78 11.24
N ARG A 114 12.74 -13.98 11.65
CA ARG A 114 13.73 -14.16 12.70
C ARG A 114 15.11 -13.63 12.32
N VAL A 115 15.40 -13.48 11.03
CA VAL A 115 16.73 -13.13 10.54
C VAL A 115 16.95 -11.61 10.43
N VAL A 116 15.89 -10.84 10.15
CA VAL A 116 16.02 -9.41 9.82
C VAL A 116 15.80 -8.51 11.04
N GLY A 117 15.05 -8.98 12.04
CA GLY A 117 14.71 -8.20 13.23
C GLY A 117 13.59 -7.19 12.98
N GLU A 118 12.59 -7.16 13.88
CA GLU A 118 11.46 -6.23 13.76
C GLU A 118 11.89 -4.75 13.71
N PRO A 119 12.81 -4.25 14.57
CA PRO A 119 13.19 -2.83 14.54
C PRO A 119 13.77 -2.37 13.20
N VAL A 120 14.47 -3.24 12.47
CA VAL A 120 15.03 -2.90 11.15
C VAL A 120 13.91 -2.71 10.13
N ILE A 121 12.92 -3.61 10.13
CA ILE A 121 11.75 -3.52 9.25
C ILE A 121 10.95 -2.24 9.54
N ARG A 122 10.74 -1.93 10.82
CA ARG A 122 10.09 -0.68 11.25
C ARG A 122 10.90 0.55 10.84
N GLY A 123 12.23 0.48 10.94
CA GLY A 123 13.12 1.53 10.46
C GLY A 123 12.99 1.81 8.97
N VAL A 124 12.85 0.78 8.13
CA VAL A 124 12.57 0.94 6.69
C VAL A 124 11.20 1.58 6.47
N GLN A 125 10.17 1.20 7.24
CA GLN A 125 8.86 1.87 7.20
C GLN A 125 8.99 3.35 7.53
N PHE A 126 9.77 3.70 8.56
CA PHE A 126 10.01 5.09 8.94
C PHE A 126 10.80 5.86 7.87
N ALA A 127 11.80 5.25 7.22
CA ALA A 127 12.51 5.86 6.09
C ALA A 127 11.54 6.24 4.97
N VAL A 128 10.65 5.32 4.59
CA VAL A 128 9.63 5.58 3.55
C VAL A 128 8.65 6.66 3.99
N ALA A 129 8.27 6.71 5.27
CA ALA A 129 7.43 7.78 5.80
C ALA A 129 8.10 9.15 5.67
N LEU A 130 9.39 9.25 5.97
CA LEU A 130 10.16 10.49 5.82
C LEU A 130 10.29 10.91 4.35
N LEU A 131 10.54 9.96 3.45
CA LEU A 131 10.60 10.20 2.00
C LEU A 131 9.25 10.70 1.45
N LEU A 132 8.14 10.09 1.87
CA LEU A 132 6.81 10.56 1.49
C LEU A 132 6.51 11.95 2.06
N LEU A 133 7.01 12.26 3.25
CA LEU A 133 6.88 13.59 3.85
C LEU A 133 7.69 14.65 3.08
N GLU A 134 8.89 14.31 2.61
CA GLU A 134 9.70 15.17 1.73
C GLU A 134 8.95 15.48 0.42
N ALA A 135 8.47 14.45 -0.29
CA ALA A 135 7.63 14.66 -1.48
C ALA A 135 6.37 15.47 -1.16
N ALA A 136 5.74 15.23 -0.02
CA ALA A 136 4.54 15.97 0.39
C ALA A 136 4.81 17.47 0.52
N VAL A 137 5.96 17.84 1.10
CA VAL A 137 6.39 19.24 1.22
C VAL A 137 6.60 19.84 -0.16
N ASP A 138 7.36 19.19 -1.02
CA ASP A 138 7.66 19.70 -2.37
C ASP A 138 6.39 19.94 -3.20
N LEU A 139 5.45 19.00 -3.18
CA LEU A 139 4.15 19.13 -3.85
C LEU A 139 3.29 20.26 -3.28
N SER A 140 3.44 20.55 -1.99
CA SER A 140 2.67 21.60 -1.29
C SER A 140 3.18 23.01 -1.57
N LEU A 141 4.47 23.17 -1.89
CA LEU A 141 5.10 24.47 -2.10
C LEU A 141 4.56 25.21 -3.34
N GLY A 142 4.02 24.51 -4.33
CA GLY A 142 3.44 25.11 -5.53
C GLY A 142 2.18 25.94 -5.27
N ALA A 143 1.42 25.63 -4.22
CA ALA A 143 0.21 26.38 -3.83
C ALA A 143 -0.02 26.28 -2.31
N PRO A 144 0.78 26.97 -1.48
CA PRO A 144 0.79 26.78 -0.03
C PRO A 144 -0.56 27.14 0.62
N GLY A 145 -1.31 28.09 0.06
CA GLY A 145 -2.66 28.42 0.54
C GLY A 145 -3.63 27.24 0.40
N ILE A 146 -3.57 26.50 -0.72
CA ILE A 146 -4.39 25.30 -0.95
C ILE A 146 -3.94 24.18 -0.02
N ALA A 147 -2.63 24.00 0.15
CA ALA A 147 -2.09 23.00 1.07
C ALA A 147 -2.52 23.25 2.52
N VAL A 148 -2.41 24.48 3.01
CA VAL A 148 -2.84 24.86 4.37
C VAL A 148 -4.35 24.66 4.54
N ALA A 149 -5.16 25.05 3.56
CA ALA A 149 -6.61 24.83 3.61
C ALA A 149 -6.97 23.33 3.63
N GLY A 150 -6.31 22.51 2.80
CA GLY A 150 -6.48 21.06 2.78
C GLY A 150 -6.08 20.43 4.13
N LEU A 151 -4.92 20.80 4.68
CA LEU A 151 -4.47 20.30 5.97
C LEU A 151 -5.39 20.73 7.11
N ALA A 152 -5.87 21.98 7.10
CA ALA A 152 -6.84 22.47 8.07
C ALA A 152 -8.14 21.65 8.02
N LEU A 153 -8.61 21.29 6.82
CA LEU A 153 -9.77 20.42 6.65
C LEU A 153 -9.53 19.02 7.21
N VAL A 154 -8.38 18.42 6.94
CA VAL A 154 -7.99 17.12 7.53
C VAL A 154 -8.01 17.20 9.05
N CYS A 155 -7.36 18.20 9.63
CA CYS A 155 -7.31 18.40 11.08
C CYS A 155 -8.70 18.61 11.68
N LEU A 156 -9.54 19.44 11.05
CA LEU A 156 -10.91 19.67 11.49
C LEU A 156 -11.73 18.38 11.50
N LEU A 157 -11.71 17.62 10.40
CA LEU A 157 -12.44 16.36 10.31
C LEU A 157 -11.91 15.32 11.31
N ALA A 158 -10.59 15.27 11.53
CA ALA A 158 -9.99 14.41 12.54
C ALA A 158 -10.45 14.78 13.96
N LEU A 159 -10.54 16.08 14.30
CA LEU A 159 -11.05 16.56 15.58
C LEU A 159 -12.54 16.24 15.79
N LEU A 160 -13.31 16.20 14.70
CA LEU A 160 -14.72 15.81 14.71
C LEU A 160 -14.95 14.28 14.72
N GLY A 161 -13.87 13.48 14.79
CA GLY A 161 -13.95 12.02 14.82
C GLY A 161 -13.99 11.35 13.44
N TYR A 162 -13.90 12.10 12.34
CA TYR A 162 -13.90 11.61 10.96
C TYR A 162 -12.49 11.49 10.38
N ARG A 163 -11.51 11.08 11.21
CA ARG A 163 -10.09 11.05 10.83
C ARG A 163 -9.85 10.26 9.55
N GLN A 164 -10.42 9.07 9.45
CA GLN A 164 -10.17 8.16 8.34
C GLN A 164 -10.89 8.63 7.06
N SER A 165 -12.10 9.20 7.17
CA SER A 165 -12.83 9.75 6.02
C SER A 165 -12.23 11.05 5.49
N SER A 166 -11.45 11.77 6.30
CA SER A 166 -10.89 13.08 5.94
C SER A 166 -10.02 13.06 4.67
N VAL A 167 -9.23 11.99 4.49
CA VAL A 167 -8.41 11.77 3.30
C VAL A 167 -9.29 11.62 2.06
N LEU A 168 -10.35 10.82 2.14
CA LEU A 168 -11.27 10.58 1.02
C LEU A 168 -12.00 11.85 0.62
N VAL A 169 -12.34 12.71 1.59
CA VAL A 169 -12.92 14.04 1.33
C VAL A 169 -11.92 14.92 0.58
N VAL A 170 -10.67 15.01 1.03
CA VAL A 170 -9.64 15.82 0.35
C VAL A 170 -9.35 15.30 -1.06
N LEU A 171 -9.28 13.98 -1.22
CA LEU A 171 -9.11 13.34 -2.52
C LEU A 171 -10.29 13.65 -3.45
N ALA A 172 -11.52 13.55 -2.95
CA ALA A 172 -12.72 13.88 -3.71
C ALA A 172 -12.75 15.36 -4.11
N LEU A 173 -12.37 16.28 -3.23
CA LEU A 173 -12.25 17.71 -3.55
C LEU A 173 -11.19 17.95 -4.64
N GLY A 174 -10.04 17.28 -4.57
CA GLY A 174 -9.03 17.34 -5.62
C GLY A 174 -9.54 16.80 -6.96
N GLY A 175 -10.28 15.68 -6.94
CA GLY A 175 -10.92 15.12 -8.13
C GLY A 175 -11.98 16.05 -8.73
N VAL A 176 -12.84 16.66 -7.90
CA VAL A 176 -13.83 17.65 -8.36
C VAL A 176 -13.13 18.87 -8.96
N ALA A 177 -12.09 19.40 -8.32
CA ALA A 177 -11.31 20.51 -8.87
C ALA A 177 -10.70 20.14 -10.23
N ALA A 178 -10.18 18.92 -10.36
CA ALA A 178 -9.64 18.41 -11.62
C ALA A 178 -10.70 18.32 -12.73
N VAL A 179 -11.91 17.83 -12.41
CA VAL A 179 -13.04 17.78 -13.36
C VAL A 179 -13.49 19.17 -13.76
N LEU A 180 -13.55 20.11 -12.81
CA LEU A 180 -13.92 21.51 -13.11
C LEU A 180 -12.89 22.18 -14.03
N ALA A 181 -11.61 21.83 -13.90
CA ALA A 181 -10.53 22.39 -14.72
C ALA A 181 -10.38 21.71 -16.10
N ALA A 182 -10.50 20.39 -16.17
CA ALA A 182 -10.25 19.59 -17.38
C ALA A 182 -11.54 19.23 -18.16
N GLY A 183 -12.71 19.42 -17.55
CA GLY A 183 -13.99 18.94 -18.04
C GLY A 183 -14.33 17.52 -17.58
N VAL A 184 -15.57 17.11 -17.82
CA VAL A 184 -16.04 15.75 -17.50
C VAL A 184 -15.37 14.75 -18.45
N PRO A 185 -14.58 13.78 -17.96
CA PRO A 185 -13.92 12.81 -18.81
C PRO A 185 -14.95 11.85 -19.43
N ALA A 186 -14.79 11.57 -20.72
CA ALA A 186 -15.51 10.46 -21.35
C ALA A 186 -14.89 9.13 -20.91
N PRO A 187 -15.69 8.11 -20.55
CA PRO A 187 -15.19 6.78 -20.23
C PRO A 187 -14.34 6.20 -21.37
N ARG A 188 -13.16 5.68 -21.05
CA ARG A 188 -12.25 5.02 -21.99
C ARG A 188 -11.67 3.77 -21.36
N LEU A 189 -11.62 2.68 -22.14
CA LEU A 189 -10.91 1.49 -21.74
C LEU A 189 -9.41 1.71 -21.89
N PRO A 190 -8.58 1.33 -20.90
CA PRO A 190 -7.14 1.32 -21.08
C PRO A 190 -6.75 0.33 -22.19
N GLU A 191 -5.73 0.70 -22.98
CA GLU A 191 -5.25 -0.13 -24.08
C GLU A 191 -4.63 -1.42 -23.56
N LEU A 192 -4.95 -2.56 -24.17
CA LEU A 192 -4.33 -3.83 -23.79
C LEU A 192 -2.92 -3.91 -24.39
N ALA A 193 -1.91 -3.59 -23.59
CA ALA A 193 -0.50 -3.73 -23.95
C ALA A 193 0.29 -4.40 -22.84
N LEU A 194 1.32 -5.15 -23.21
CA LEU A 194 2.31 -5.63 -22.25
C LEU A 194 3.26 -4.49 -21.91
N PHE A 195 3.34 -4.16 -20.62
CA PHE A 195 4.15 -3.06 -20.09
C PHE A 195 3.85 -1.71 -20.77
N PRO A 196 2.61 -1.19 -20.65
CA PRO A 196 2.16 0.00 -21.38
C PRO A 196 2.94 1.29 -21.05
N ALA A 197 3.65 1.32 -19.92
CA ALA A 197 4.47 2.45 -19.48
C ALA A 197 5.99 2.16 -19.50
N GLY A 198 6.41 1.12 -20.25
CA GLY A 198 7.81 0.75 -20.45
C GLY A 198 8.17 -0.62 -19.86
N SER A 199 9.03 -1.35 -20.57
CA SER A 199 9.50 -2.68 -20.14
C SER A 199 10.32 -2.62 -18.84
N PRO A 200 10.27 -3.66 -17.99
CA PRO A 200 11.02 -3.67 -16.73
C PRO A 200 12.53 -3.51 -16.93
N THR A 201 13.16 -2.67 -16.11
CA THR A 201 14.61 -2.42 -16.13
C THR A 201 15.24 -2.86 -14.82
N ILE A 202 16.15 -3.85 -14.89
CA ILE A 202 16.91 -4.30 -13.72
C ILE A 202 18.06 -3.31 -13.47
N SER A 203 18.10 -2.74 -12.27
CA SER A 203 19.15 -1.82 -11.82
C SER A 203 19.53 -2.10 -10.37
N GLY A 204 20.60 -1.47 -9.87
CA GLY A 204 20.97 -1.53 -8.46
C GLY A 204 19.86 -1.01 -7.55
N ALA A 205 19.23 0.11 -7.93
CA ALA A 205 18.10 0.69 -7.21
C ALA A 205 16.89 -0.27 -7.18
N ALA A 206 16.59 -0.95 -8.29
CA ALA A 206 15.53 -1.95 -8.32
C ALA A 206 15.81 -3.11 -7.35
N LEU A 207 17.05 -3.63 -7.31
CA LEU A 207 17.45 -4.71 -6.40
C LEU A 207 17.38 -4.28 -4.93
N GLU A 208 17.93 -3.11 -4.60
CA GLU A 208 17.89 -2.54 -3.26
C GLU A 208 16.46 -2.29 -2.78
N GLY A 209 15.62 -1.72 -3.65
CA GLY A 209 14.20 -1.52 -3.40
C GLY A 209 13.47 -2.84 -3.16
N THR A 210 13.74 -3.87 -3.95
CA THR A 210 13.18 -5.22 -3.74
C THR A 210 13.55 -5.76 -2.36
N VAL A 211 14.81 -5.68 -1.96
CA VAL A 211 15.25 -6.20 -0.65
C VAL A 211 14.57 -5.46 0.51
N ALA A 212 14.54 -4.12 0.46
CA ALA A 212 13.88 -3.31 1.49
C ALA A 212 12.37 -3.62 1.57
N GLN A 213 11.72 -3.77 0.41
CA GLN A 213 10.29 -4.09 0.34
C GLN A 213 9.99 -5.50 0.85
N LEU A 214 10.82 -6.50 0.54
CA LEU A 214 10.62 -7.87 1.02
C LEU A 214 10.65 -7.94 2.55
N GLY A 215 11.60 -7.24 3.19
CA GLY A 215 11.65 -7.13 4.65
C GLY A 215 10.34 -6.58 5.24
N MET A 216 9.82 -5.49 4.66
CA MET A 216 8.54 -4.90 5.06
C MET A 216 7.35 -5.84 4.82
N THR A 217 7.35 -6.54 3.69
CA THR A 217 6.25 -7.40 3.25
C THR A 217 6.12 -8.64 4.15
N ILE A 218 7.23 -9.29 4.51
CA ILE A 218 7.20 -10.48 5.37
C ILE A 218 6.57 -10.17 6.73
N GLY A 219 7.01 -9.09 7.39
CA GLY A 219 6.46 -8.70 8.69
C GLY A 219 5.01 -8.26 8.61
N ASN A 220 4.72 -7.27 7.76
CA ASN A 220 3.42 -6.58 7.78
C ASN A 220 2.34 -7.26 6.91
N ALA A 221 2.71 -7.65 5.69
CA ALA A 221 1.78 -8.12 4.68
C ALA A 221 1.56 -9.64 4.70
N ALA A 222 2.49 -10.41 5.28
CA ALA A 222 2.34 -11.84 5.45
C ALA A 222 2.01 -12.22 6.90
N ILE A 223 2.91 -11.96 7.85
CA ILE A 223 2.77 -12.48 9.23
C ILE A 223 1.71 -11.72 10.02
N ALA A 224 1.80 -10.38 10.11
CA ALA A 224 0.80 -9.59 10.83
C ALA A 224 -0.59 -9.69 10.19
N THR A 225 -0.64 -9.80 8.86
CA THR A 225 -1.91 -9.98 8.13
C THR A 225 -2.53 -11.36 8.43
N ALA A 226 -1.73 -12.44 8.44
CA ALA A 226 -2.19 -13.78 8.83
C ALA A 226 -2.78 -13.80 10.25
N LEU A 227 -2.11 -13.15 11.20
CA LEU A 227 -2.62 -13.03 12.58
C LEU A 227 -3.95 -12.27 12.63
N LEU A 228 -4.04 -11.13 11.95
CA LEU A 228 -5.28 -10.35 11.90
C LEU A 228 -6.43 -11.06 11.17
N CYS A 229 -6.14 -11.91 10.18
CA CYS A 229 -7.16 -12.77 9.58
C CYS A 229 -7.82 -13.67 10.64
N GLY A 230 -7.03 -14.23 11.55
CA GLY A 230 -7.55 -14.99 12.70
C GLY A 230 -8.28 -14.10 13.70
N ASP A 231 -7.63 -13.04 14.17
CA ASP A 231 -8.14 -12.20 15.26
C ASP A 231 -9.43 -11.45 14.91
N LEU A 232 -9.57 -10.98 13.67
CA LEU A 232 -10.69 -10.13 13.26
C LEU A 232 -11.79 -10.89 12.52
N TYR A 233 -11.43 -11.97 11.81
CA TYR A 233 -12.33 -12.65 10.89
C TYR A 233 -12.49 -14.16 11.16
N ASP A 234 -11.83 -14.70 12.20
CA ASP A 234 -11.80 -16.13 12.51
C ASP A 234 -11.38 -16.99 11.30
N ARG A 235 -10.45 -16.45 10.48
CA ARG A 235 -9.92 -17.11 9.28
C ARG A 235 -8.46 -17.52 9.47
N ASP A 236 -8.21 -18.83 9.42
CA ASP A 236 -6.85 -19.39 9.47
C ASP A 236 -6.16 -19.35 8.09
N VAL A 237 -5.57 -18.19 7.78
CA VAL A 237 -4.79 -17.98 6.57
C VAL A 237 -3.30 -17.88 6.92
N SER A 238 -2.52 -18.89 6.53
CA SER A 238 -1.07 -18.90 6.75
C SER A 238 -0.33 -17.78 6.00
N ALA A 239 0.73 -17.25 6.61
CA ALA A 239 1.62 -16.26 6.00
C ALA A 239 2.21 -16.73 4.65
N ASP A 240 2.49 -18.03 4.49
CA ASP A 240 2.97 -18.61 3.23
C ASP A 240 1.93 -18.51 2.10
N ARG A 241 0.65 -18.77 2.40
CA ARG A 241 -0.45 -18.58 1.43
C ARG A 241 -0.60 -17.11 1.02
N LEU A 242 -0.50 -16.18 1.97
CA LEU A 242 -0.52 -14.74 1.66
C LEU A 242 0.70 -14.33 0.82
N SER A 243 1.88 -14.92 1.08
CA SER A 243 3.07 -14.67 0.26
C SER A 243 2.90 -15.15 -1.18
N GLN A 244 2.31 -16.34 -1.37
CA GLN A 244 2.02 -16.87 -2.70
C GLN A 244 1.04 -15.98 -3.48
N SER A 245 -0.06 -15.55 -2.87
CA SER A 245 -1.05 -14.68 -3.53
C SER A 245 -0.46 -13.32 -3.90
N MET A 246 0.35 -12.71 -3.03
CA MET A 246 1.09 -11.48 -3.36
C MET A 246 2.05 -11.70 -4.54
N GLY A 247 2.76 -12.84 -4.54
CA GLY A 247 3.65 -13.24 -5.64
C GLY A 247 2.92 -13.34 -6.98
N VAL A 248 1.81 -14.09 -7.01
CA VAL A 248 0.93 -14.21 -8.19
C VAL A 248 0.42 -12.84 -8.65
N THR A 249 0.00 -12.00 -7.70
CA THR A 249 -0.51 -10.66 -8.00
C THR A 249 0.53 -9.81 -8.71
N CYS A 250 1.74 -9.70 -8.15
CA CYS A 250 2.82 -8.91 -8.77
C CYS A 250 3.17 -9.45 -10.16
N LEU A 251 3.31 -10.77 -10.31
CA LEU A 251 3.70 -11.39 -11.58
C LEU A 251 2.63 -11.23 -12.67
N ALA A 252 1.35 -11.17 -12.30
CA ALA A 252 0.25 -11.04 -13.25
C ALA A 252 -0.18 -9.58 -13.51
N ALA A 253 -0.19 -8.71 -12.48
CA ALA A 253 -0.64 -7.33 -12.59
C ALA A 253 0.37 -6.43 -13.31
N ILE A 254 1.67 -6.57 -13.00
CA ILE A 254 2.71 -5.67 -13.51
C ILE A 254 2.82 -5.72 -15.06
N PRO A 255 2.81 -6.91 -15.71
CA PRO A 255 2.80 -6.97 -17.17
C PRO A 255 1.61 -6.26 -17.82
N ALA A 256 0.46 -6.18 -17.13
CA ALA A 256 -0.72 -5.47 -17.60
C ALA A 256 -0.71 -3.96 -17.26
N GLY A 257 0.42 -3.41 -16.81
CA GLY A 257 0.53 -2.00 -16.41
C GLY A 257 0.16 -1.70 -14.96
N GLY A 258 -0.04 -2.74 -14.15
CA GLY A 258 -0.16 -2.61 -12.71
C GLY A 258 1.15 -2.20 -12.03
N VAL A 259 1.10 -2.14 -10.70
CA VAL A 259 2.25 -1.86 -9.83
C VAL A 259 2.44 -3.03 -8.86
N PRO A 260 3.55 -3.09 -8.11
CA PRO A 260 3.74 -4.15 -7.13
C PRO A 260 2.68 -4.01 -6.01
N MET A 261 1.95 -5.10 -5.74
CA MET A 261 0.85 -5.14 -4.78
C MET A 261 1.12 -6.18 -3.70
N CYS A 262 0.64 -5.89 -2.50
CA CYS A 262 0.71 -6.79 -1.36
C CYS A 262 -0.65 -6.89 -0.67
N HIS A 263 -0.79 -7.84 0.25
CA HIS A 263 -1.78 -7.72 1.30
C HIS A 263 -1.27 -6.75 2.37
N GLY A 264 -2.13 -6.31 3.28
CA GLY A 264 -1.68 -5.41 4.33
C GLY A 264 -2.58 -5.47 5.54
N SER A 265 -1.93 -5.63 6.69
CA SER A 265 -2.57 -5.62 8.01
C SER A 265 -3.31 -4.30 8.26
N GLY A 266 -2.74 -3.18 7.81
CA GLY A 266 -3.32 -1.84 7.93
C GLY A 266 -4.62 -1.70 7.14
N GLY A 267 -4.64 -2.07 5.86
CA GLY A 267 -5.87 -2.05 5.08
C GLY A 267 -6.88 -3.09 5.52
N LEU A 268 -6.44 -4.27 5.99
CA LEU A 268 -7.33 -5.30 6.55
C LEU A 268 -8.02 -4.79 7.83
N ALA A 269 -7.25 -4.22 8.76
CA ALA A 269 -7.77 -3.59 9.96
C ALA A 269 -8.66 -2.39 9.62
N GLY A 270 -8.30 -1.61 8.59
CA GLY A 270 -9.11 -0.51 8.06
C GLY A 270 -10.47 -0.98 7.56
N LYS A 271 -10.50 -2.01 6.71
CA LYS A 271 -11.75 -2.63 6.23
C LYS A 271 -12.62 -3.09 7.40
N TYR A 272 -12.03 -3.77 8.40
CA TYR A 272 -12.76 -4.21 9.59
C TYR A 272 -13.33 -3.04 10.40
N ALA A 273 -12.52 -2.01 10.65
CA ALA A 273 -12.90 -0.82 11.41
C ALA A 273 -14.02 -0.03 10.73
N PHE A 274 -14.08 -0.07 9.41
CA PHE A 274 -15.14 0.56 8.61
C PHE A 274 -16.38 -0.33 8.38
N GLY A 275 -16.38 -1.54 8.94
CA GLY A 275 -17.56 -2.42 8.98
C GLY A 275 -17.58 -3.56 7.95
N ALA A 276 -16.54 -3.76 7.14
CA ALA A 276 -16.51 -4.92 6.23
C ALA A 276 -16.38 -6.23 7.00
N ARG A 277 -17.19 -7.23 6.65
CA ARG A 277 -17.19 -8.56 7.25
C ARG A 277 -17.09 -9.67 6.20
N THR A 278 -17.46 -9.39 4.96
CA THR A 278 -17.52 -10.36 3.87
C THR A 278 -16.67 -9.98 2.66
N ALA A 279 -16.50 -10.92 1.73
CA ALA A 279 -15.86 -10.64 0.44
C ALA A 279 -16.62 -9.59 -0.41
N GLY A 280 -17.83 -9.19 -0.01
CA GLY A 280 -18.62 -8.14 -0.65
C GLY A 280 -17.89 -6.80 -0.71
N ALA A 281 -17.22 -6.38 0.38
CA ALA A 281 -16.38 -5.17 0.39
C ALA A 281 -15.30 -5.18 -0.70
N ASN A 282 -14.66 -6.34 -0.94
CA ASN A 282 -13.65 -6.50 -1.97
C ASN A 282 -14.25 -6.39 -3.38
N VAL A 283 -15.42 -6.99 -3.60
CA VAL A 283 -16.12 -6.90 -4.89
C VAL A 283 -16.58 -5.46 -5.16
N LEU A 284 -17.20 -4.80 -4.19
CA LEU A 284 -17.63 -3.40 -4.29
C LEU A 284 -16.46 -2.48 -4.60
N LEU A 285 -15.35 -2.63 -3.84
CA LEU A 285 -14.16 -1.82 -4.08
C LEU A 285 -13.57 -2.09 -5.46
N GLY A 286 -13.47 -3.37 -5.85
CA GLY A 286 -12.87 -3.73 -7.11
C GLY A 286 -13.66 -3.20 -8.32
N VAL A 287 -14.99 -3.27 -8.26
CA VAL A 287 -15.89 -2.63 -9.23
C VAL A 287 -15.69 -1.11 -9.22
N GLY A 288 -15.57 -0.49 -8.04
CA GLY A 288 -15.29 0.94 -7.89
C GLY A 288 -13.97 1.37 -8.54
N TYR A 289 -12.90 0.60 -8.36
CA TYR A 289 -11.61 0.86 -9.02
C TYR A 289 -11.68 0.69 -10.53
N ILE A 290 -12.37 -0.35 -11.04
CA ILE A 290 -12.58 -0.50 -12.48
C ILE A 290 -13.39 0.67 -13.04
N ALA A 291 -14.44 1.11 -12.34
CA ALA A 291 -15.23 2.27 -12.76
C ALA A 291 -14.38 3.56 -12.76
N LEU A 292 -13.55 3.77 -11.74
CA LEU A 292 -12.62 4.90 -11.69
C LEU A 292 -11.57 4.83 -12.82
N ALA A 293 -11.10 3.62 -13.15
CA ALA A 293 -10.14 3.42 -14.24
C ALA A 293 -10.66 3.93 -15.59
N LEU A 294 -11.96 3.80 -15.84
CA LEU A 294 -12.59 4.26 -17.09
C LEU A 294 -12.50 5.78 -17.26
N ILE A 295 -12.41 6.54 -16.17
CA ILE A 295 -12.41 8.01 -16.20
C ILE A 295 -11.06 8.63 -15.78
N ALA A 296 -10.12 7.81 -15.31
CA ALA A 296 -8.78 8.20 -14.87
C ALA A 296 -7.85 8.56 -16.04
N THR A 297 -8.24 9.58 -16.81
CA THR A 297 -7.49 10.07 -17.97
C THR A 297 -6.27 10.89 -17.54
N GLY A 298 -5.25 10.94 -18.41
CA GLY A 298 -4.07 11.79 -18.17
C GLY A 298 -4.41 13.28 -18.03
N ALA A 299 -5.45 13.76 -18.71
CA ALA A 299 -5.93 15.13 -18.57
C ALA A 299 -6.49 15.43 -17.17
N LEU A 300 -7.28 14.49 -16.62
CA LEU A 300 -7.82 14.62 -15.27
C LEU A 300 -6.70 14.57 -14.23
N LEU A 301 -5.74 13.66 -14.40
CA LEU A 301 -4.58 13.55 -13.52
C LEU A 301 -3.73 14.82 -13.54
N ALA A 302 -3.45 15.36 -14.73
CA ALA A 302 -2.68 16.61 -14.89
C ALA A 302 -3.40 17.84 -14.30
N ALA A 303 -4.73 17.80 -14.19
CA ALA A 303 -5.53 18.85 -13.57
C ALA A 303 -5.71 18.69 -12.06
N PHE A 304 -5.24 17.59 -11.46
CA PHE A 304 -5.34 17.37 -10.03
C PHE A 304 -4.49 18.38 -9.25
N PRO A 305 -5.03 19.07 -8.22
CA PRO A 305 -4.25 20.04 -7.45
C PRO A 305 -3.10 19.36 -6.68
N MET A 306 -1.86 19.54 -7.15
CA MET A 306 -0.67 18.92 -6.53
C MET A 306 -0.50 19.29 -5.05
N ALA A 307 -0.90 20.48 -4.64
CA ALA A 307 -0.89 20.87 -3.23
C ALA A 307 -1.82 20.03 -2.34
N LEU A 308 -2.97 19.59 -2.86
CA LEU A 308 -3.85 18.66 -2.12
C LEU A 308 -3.24 17.26 -2.10
N LEU A 309 -2.55 16.84 -3.17
CA LEU A 309 -1.81 15.59 -3.19
C LEU A 309 -0.72 15.58 -2.12
N GLY A 310 0.00 16.69 -1.95
CA GLY A 310 0.95 16.88 -0.85
C GLY A 310 0.28 16.68 0.52
N VAL A 311 -0.88 17.29 0.77
CA VAL A 311 -1.65 17.07 2.02
C VAL A 311 -1.99 15.60 2.24
N LEU A 312 -2.42 14.89 1.19
CA LEU A 312 -2.73 13.46 1.28
C LEU A 312 -1.48 12.64 1.64
N LEU A 313 -0.32 12.95 1.04
CA LEU A 313 0.94 12.29 1.35
C LEU A 313 1.42 12.58 2.78
N VAL A 314 1.17 13.77 3.34
CA VAL A 314 1.43 14.02 4.77
C VAL A 314 0.66 13.03 5.65
N VAL A 315 -0.61 12.77 5.36
CA VAL A 315 -1.41 11.83 6.16
C VAL A 315 -0.86 10.41 6.04
N VAL A 316 -0.54 9.96 4.83
CA VAL A 316 0.06 8.63 4.60
C VAL A 316 1.42 8.51 5.31
N ALA A 317 2.26 9.55 5.26
CA ALA A 317 3.54 9.59 5.95
C ALA A 317 3.36 9.48 7.48
N ILE A 318 2.40 10.20 8.06
CA ILE A 318 2.10 10.12 9.49
C ILE A 318 1.63 8.71 9.87
N GLU A 319 0.73 8.11 9.08
CA GLU A 319 0.25 6.75 9.34
C GLU A 319 1.37 5.71 9.29
N LEU A 320 2.25 5.81 8.28
CA LEU A 320 3.38 4.90 8.14
C LEU A 320 4.42 5.12 9.24
N GLY A 321 4.66 6.36 9.65
CA GLY A 321 5.53 6.70 10.78
C GLY A 321 5.00 6.14 12.10
N ARG A 322 3.69 6.25 12.35
CA ARG A 322 3.06 5.64 13.53
C ARG A 322 3.17 4.12 13.52
N ALA A 323 2.92 3.48 12.37
CA ALA A 323 3.08 2.03 12.21
C ALA A 323 4.51 1.54 12.45
N ALA A 324 5.52 2.40 12.28
CA ALA A 324 6.91 2.09 12.60
C ALA A 324 7.19 2.09 14.11
N PHE A 325 6.58 3.00 14.88
CA PHE A 325 6.90 3.18 16.31
C PHE A 325 5.89 2.59 17.29
N ASP A 326 4.60 2.57 16.96
CA ASP A 326 3.52 2.12 17.87
C ASP A 326 3.73 0.70 18.42
N PRO A 327 4.27 -0.27 17.66
CA PRO A 327 4.53 -1.62 18.18
C PRO A 327 5.70 -1.72 19.16
N ILE A 328 6.56 -0.70 19.23
CA ILE A 328 7.80 -0.73 20.03
C ILE A 328 7.56 -0.03 21.38
N PRO A 329 7.71 -0.73 22.51
CA PRO A 329 7.54 -0.12 23.83
C PRO A 329 8.49 1.05 24.05
N PHE A 330 8.00 2.13 24.66
CA PHE A 330 8.82 3.31 25.01
C PHE A 330 10.02 3.00 25.94
N THR A 331 9.97 1.88 26.65
CA THR A 331 11.04 1.38 27.51
C THR A 331 12.20 0.79 26.72
N ASP A 332 11.97 0.29 25.50
CA ASP A 332 13.01 -0.28 24.63
C ASP A 332 13.72 0.82 23.82
N ARG A 333 14.56 1.58 24.52
CA ARG A 333 15.33 2.68 23.92
C ARG A 333 16.25 2.22 22.79
N ARG A 334 16.72 0.97 22.81
CA ARG A 334 17.62 0.43 21.78
C ARG A 334 16.86 0.19 20.49
N ALA A 335 15.70 -0.48 20.56
CA ALA A 335 14.84 -0.68 19.39
C ALA A 335 14.40 0.66 18.79
N LEU A 336 13.97 1.62 19.63
CA LEU A 336 13.59 2.96 19.16
C LEU A 336 14.74 3.70 18.45
N ALA A 337 15.95 3.65 19.01
CA ALA A 337 17.13 4.25 18.39
C ALA A 337 17.46 3.57 17.05
N LEU A 338 17.30 2.25 16.95
CA LEU A 338 17.52 1.51 15.72
C LEU A 338 16.49 1.88 14.64
N VAL A 339 15.19 1.98 14.98
CA VAL A 339 14.15 2.44 14.05
C VAL A 339 14.45 3.84 13.55
N ALA A 340 14.74 4.78 14.46
CA ALA A 340 15.05 6.15 14.11
C ALA A 340 16.33 6.24 13.25
N GLY A 341 17.37 5.49 13.61
CA GLY A 341 18.65 5.45 12.88
C GLY A 341 18.49 4.91 11.47
N VAL A 342 17.83 3.77 11.28
CA VAL A 342 17.54 3.22 9.96
C VAL A 342 16.65 4.18 9.15
N GLY A 343 15.67 4.81 9.78
CA GLY A 343 14.82 5.81 9.13
C GLY A 343 15.60 7.00 8.58
N VAL A 344 16.47 7.60 9.41
CA VAL A 344 17.28 8.76 9.03
C VAL A 344 18.33 8.38 7.98
N VAL A 345 19.01 7.24 8.13
CA VAL A 345 19.97 6.77 7.10
C VAL A 345 19.24 6.47 5.78
N GLY A 346 18.03 5.93 5.85
CA GLY A 346 17.22 5.65 4.67
C GLY A 346 16.80 6.91 3.92
N LEU A 347 16.46 7.98 4.66
CA LEU A 347 16.16 9.30 4.12
C LEU A 347 17.40 9.96 3.48
N VAL A 348 18.52 9.99 4.20
CA VAL A 348 19.69 10.79 3.81
C VAL A 348 20.63 10.07 2.83
N VAL A 349 20.65 8.75 2.85
CA VAL A 349 21.59 7.93 2.07
C VAL A 349 20.84 7.09 1.04
N ASN A 350 20.18 6.01 1.50
CA ASN A 350 19.48 5.05 0.67
C ASN A 350 18.78 4.01 1.57
N VAL A 351 17.55 3.63 1.24
CA VAL A 351 16.75 2.70 2.04
C VAL A 351 17.33 1.28 2.08
N GLY A 352 17.88 0.77 0.98
CA GLY A 352 18.56 -0.52 0.93
C GLY A 352 19.83 -0.55 1.78
N VAL A 353 20.65 0.51 1.71
CA VAL A 353 21.83 0.68 2.57
C VAL A 353 21.43 0.72 4.04
N ALA A 354 20.38 1.50 4.38
CA ALA A 354 19.87 1.60 5.73
C ALA A 354 19.37 0.25 6.27
N PHE A 355 18.71 -0.55 5.42
CA PHE A 355 18.28 -1.90 5.76
C PHE A 355 19.47 -2.81 6.08
N VAL A 356 20.49 -2.85 5.23
CA VAL A 356 21.67 -3.72 5.43
C VAL A 356 22.43 -3.32 6.68
N LEU A 357 22.72 -2.02 6.85
CA LEU A 357 23.41 -1.51 8.04
C LEU A 357 22.59 -1.74 9.31
N GLY A 358 21.28 -1.51 9.24
CA GLY A 358 20.35 -1.77 10.34
C GLY A 358 20.34 -3.24 10.75
N ALA A 359 20.32 -4.17 9.78
CA ALA A 359 20.40 -5.60 10.04
C ALA A 359 21.73 -6.00 10.71
N VAL A 360 22.86 -5.49 10.23
CA VAL A 360 24.17 -5.74 10.85
C VAL A 360 24.20 -5.24 12.30
N VAL A 361 23.75 -4.01 12.54
CA VAL A 361 23.69 -3.43 13.89
C VAL A 361 22.73 -4.21 14.79
N PHE A 362 21.57 -4.64 14.28
CA PHE A 362 20.62 -5.47 15.01
C PHE A 362 21.29 -6.75 15.52
N TRP A 363 22.01 -7.46 14.66
CA TRP A 363 22.71 -8.68 15.03
C TRP A 363 23.81 -8.44 16.06
N LEU A 364 24.63 -7.39 15.88
CA LEU A 364 25.69 -7.03 16.84
C LEU A 364 25.17 -6.63 18.23
N LEU A 365 23.92 -6.18 18.32
CA LEU A 365 23.28 -5.80 19.58
C LEU A 365 22.42 -6.91 20.21
N SER A 366 22.18 -8.00 19.45
CA SER A 366 21.44 -9.17 19.91
C SER A 366 22.32 -10.22 20.61
N GLU A 367 23.65 -10.04 20.56
CA GLU A 367 24.63 -10.75 21.41
C GLU A 367 24.90 -9.99 22.72
#